data_AF-A0A972LGU1-F1
#
_entry.id   AF-A0A972LGU1-F1
#
_cell.length_a   1.000
_cell.length_b   1.000
_cell.length_c   1.000
_cell.angle_alpha   90.00
_cell.angle_beta   90.00
_cell.angle_gamma   90.00
#
_symmetry.space_group_name_H-M   'P 1'
#
loop_
_entity.id
_entity.type
_entity.pdbx_description
1 polymer ?
#
loop_
_entity_poly.entity_id
_entity_poly.type
_entity_poly.pdbx_seq_one_letter_code
_entity_poly.pdbx_strand_id
1 'polypeptide(L)' 'MEVMLGEILELARKERLSSYDASYLALAMRHGLPLATKDKELRKSAKRCGVEIFASRH' A
#
# COMPACT_ATOMS: atom_id res chain seq x y z
N MET A 1 6.29 11.81 -10.82
CA MET A 1 7.66 11.38 -10.48
C MET A 1 7.56 9.97 -9.95
N GLU A 2 8.39 9.08 -10.45
CA GLU A 2 8.36 7.62 -10.25
C GLU A 2 8.57 7.25 -8.76
N VAL A 3 8.01 6.14 -8.30
CA VAL A 3 8.34 5.59 -6.97
C VAL A 3 9.71 4.93 -7.09
N MET A 4 10.68 5.33 -6.27
CA MET A 4 12.02 4.73 -6.37
C MET A 4 11.95 3.28 -5.87
N LEU A 5 12.53 2.34 -6.64
CA LEU A 5 12.51 0.92 -6.28
C LEU A 5 13.07 0.65 -4.86
N GLY A 6 14.05 1.43 -4.41
CA GLY A 6 14.59 1.37 -3.05
C GLY A 6 13.52 1.57 -1.98
N GLU A 7 12.69 2.62 -2.11
CA GLU A 7 11.61 2.94 -1.16
C GLU A 7 10.56 1.81 -1.11
N ILE A 8 10.23 1.23 -2.26
CA ILE A 8 9.31 0.08 -2.35
C ILE A 8 9.88 -1.12 -1.58
N LEU A 9 11.16 -1.42 -1.75
CA LEU A 9 11.80 -2.57 -1.10
C LEU A 9 11.94 -2.36 0.42
N GLU A 10 12.21 -1.14 0.86
CA GLU A 10 12.20 -0.80 2.29
C GLU A 10 10.80 -0.94 2.89
N LEU A 11 9.78 -0.40 2.21
CA LEU A 11 8.38 -0.54 2.63
C LEU A 11 7.93 -2.00 2.65
N ALA A 12 8.29 -2.78 1.64
CA ALA A 12 8.00 -4.21 1.56
C ALA A 12 8.57 -4.97 2.77
N ARG A 13 9.83 -4.68 3.13
CA ARG A 13 10.46 -5.28 4.32
C ARG A 13 9.79 -4.84 5.61
N LYS A 14 9.52 -3.56 5.78
CA LYS A 14 8.90 -2.98 6.98
C LYS A 14 7.51 -3.55 7.24
N GLU A 15 6.68 -3.62 6.19
CA GLU A 15 5.29 -4.06 6.29
C GLU A 15 5.10 -5.56 6.00
N ARG A 16 6.21 -6.30 5.78
CA ARG A 16 6.22 -7.74 5.42
C ARG A 16 5.34 -8.06 4.21
N LEU A 17 5.43 -7.22 3.19
CA LEU A 17 4.68 -7.34 1.94
C LEU A 17 5.58 -7.86 0.81
N SER A 18 4.95 -8.35 -0.25
CA SER A 18 5.64 -8.49 -1.53
C SER A 18 6.03 -7.10 -2.07
N SER A 19 7.04 -7.02 -2.93
CA SER A 19 7.37 -5.78 -3.63
C SER A 19 6.20 -5.25 -4.47
N TYR A 20 5.37 -6.15 -4.97
CA TYR A 20 4.15 -5.83 -5.72
C TYR A 20 3.14 -5.10 -4.82
N ASP A 21 2.76 -5.70 -3.68
CA ASP A 21 1.82 -5.09 -2.74
C ASP A 21 2.35 -3.77 -2.15
N ALA A 22 3.65 -3.72 -1.86
CA ALA A 22 4.30 -2.50 -1.40
C ALA A 22 4.28 -1.38 -2.44
N SER A 23 4.37 -1.71 -3.74
CA SER A 23 4.29 -0.69 -4.80
C SER A 23 2.91 -0.03 -4.88
N TYR A 24 1.82 -0.80 -4.72
CA TYR A 24 0.47 -0.24 -4.62
C TYR A 24 0.26 0.56 -3.34
N LEU A 25 0.79 0.09 -2.21
CA LEU A 25 0.72 0.83 -0.97
C LEU A 25 1.47 2.17 -1.07
N ALA A 26 2.68 2.17 -1.60
CA ALA A 26 3.48 3.39 -1.81
C ALA A 26 2.77 4.38 -2.74
N LEU A 27 2.14 3.88 -3.82
CA LEU A 27 1.35 4.72 -4.72
C LEU A 27 0.16 5.36 -3.99
N ALA A 28 -0.60 4.58 -3.21
CA ALA A 28 -1.72 5.08 -2.43
C ALA A 28 -1.29 6.13 -1.40
N MET A 29 -0.19 5.88 -0.67
CA MET A 29 0.40 6.82 0.28
C MET A 29 0.80 8.14 -0.40
N ARG A 30 1.50 8.07 -1.53
CA ARG A 30 2.01 9.23 -2.25
C ARG A 30 0.91 10.13 -2.79
N HIS A 31 -0.18 9.53 -3.26
CA HIS A 31 -1.29 10.26 -3.86
C HIS A 31 -2.42 10.57 -2.87
N GLY A 32 -2.32 10.11 -1.62
CA GLY A 32 -3.39 10.28 -0.62
C GLY A 32 -4.70 9.60 -1.04
N LEU A 33 -4.60 8.48 -1.75
CA LEU A 33 -5.76 7.76 -2.29
C LEU A 33 -6.11 6.54 -1.43
N PRO A 34 -7.39 6.17 -1.33
CA PRO A 34 -7.78 4.94 -0.67
C PRO A 34 -7.33 3.72 -1.49
N LEU A 35 -6.85 2.68 -0.79
CA LEU A 35 -6.40 1.44 -1.41
C LEU A 35 -7.55 0.44 -1.57
N ALA A 36 -7.83 0.07 -2.82
CA ALA A 36 -8.78 -0.98 -3.16
C ALA A 36 -8.04 -2.33 -3.32
N THR A 37 -8.19 -3.23 -2.35
CA THR A 37 -7.64 -4.58 -2.43
C THR A 37 -8.52 -5.58 -1.70
N LYS A 38 -8.55 -6.85 -2.12
CA LYS A 38 -9.19 -7.94 -1.35
C LYS A 38 -8.21 -8.65 -0.40
N ASP A 39 -6.92 -8.35 -0.51
CA ASP A 39 -5.87 -8.96 0.30
C ASP A 39 -5.97 -8.46 1.76
N LYS A 40 -5.96 -9.40 2.70
CA LYS A 40 -6.13 -9.11 4.13
C LYS A 40 -4.87 -8.51 4.74
N GLU A 41 -3.69 -8.96 4.34
CA GLU A 41 -2.42 -8.48 4.89
C GLU A 41 -2.11 -7.08 4.37
N LEU A 42 -2.32 -6.82 3.08
CA LEU A 42 -2.19 -5.49 2.49
C LEU A 42 -3.18 -4.50 3.11
N ARG A 43 -4.43 -4.91 3.41
CA ARG A 43 -5.38 -4.06 4.15
C ARG A 43 -4.86 -3.67 5.53
N LYS A 44 -4.21 -4.60 6.24
CA LYS A 44 -3.63 -4.31 7.56
C LYS A 44 -2.46 -3.34 7.43
N SER A 45 -1.58 -3.55 6.46
CA SER A 45 -0.44 -2.67 6.18
C SER A 45 -0.87 -1.25 5.80
N ALA A 46 -1.88 -1.13 4.93
CA ALA A 46 -2.48 0.15 4.57
C ALA A 46 -3.00 0.91 5.80
N LYS A 47 -3.74 0.24 6.68
CA LYS A 47 -4.21 0.85 7.94
C LYS A 47 -3.06 1.32 8.83
N ARG A 48 -1.99 0.53 8.98
CA ARG A 48 -0.80 0.93 9.76
C ARG A 48 -0.07 2.13 9.14
N CYS A 49 -0.11 2.25 7.82
CA CYS A 49 0.49 3.36 7.08
C CYS A 49 -0.46 4.57 6.93
N GLY A 50 -1.64 4.56 7.56
CA GLY A 50 -2.61 5.66 7.47
C GLY A 50 -3.32 5.77 6.12
N VAL A 51 -3.28 4.73 5.29
CA VAL A 51 -3.98 4.67 4.00
C VAL A 51 -5.38 4.09 4.22
N GLU A 52 -6.39 4.84 3.78
CA GLU A 52 -7.79 4.40 3.84
C GLU A 52 -8.03 3.18 2.93
N ILE A 53 -8.97 2.31 3.31
CA ILE A 53 -9.38 1.20 2.46
C ILE A 53 -10.62 1.62 1.68
N PHE A 54 -10.56 1.46 0.37
CA PHE A 54 -11.73 1.70 -0.47
C PHE A 54 -12.81 0.66 -0.16
N ALA A 55 -13.94 1.13 0.37
CA ALA A 55 -15.16 0.35 0.50
C ALA A 55 -16.07 0.68 -0.68
N SER A 56 -16.13 -0.21 -1.68
CA SER A 56 -17.16 -0.11 -2.71
C SER A 56 -18.52 -0.33 -2.05
N ARG A 57 -19.41 0.67 -2.13
CA ARG A 57 -20.83 0.49 -1.84
C ARG A 57 -21.43 -0.29 -3.00
N HIS A 58 -21.93 -1.49 -2.70
CA HIS A 58 -22.72 -2.30 -3.62
C HIS A 58 -24.18 -1.94 -3.42
#